data_AF-A0A1H2R524-F1
#
_entry.id   AF-A0A1H2R524-F1
#
_cell.length_a   1.000
_cell.length_b   1.000
_cell.length_c   1.000
_cell.angle_alpha   90.00
_cell.angle_beta   90.00
_cell.angle_gamma   90.00
#
_symmetry.space_group_name_H-M   'P 1'
#
loop_
_entity.id
_entity.type
_entity.pdbx_description
1 polymer ?
#
loop_
_entity_poly.entity_id
_entity_poly.type
_entity_poly.pdbx_seq_one_letter_code
_entity_poly.pdbx_strand_id
1 'polypeptide(L)'
;MRGPMTQDAAKTDTRTGLLLAAERLFALQGVAATTIRQINAAAGQRNQSAIHYHFGSRDGILDAIMDLRVPPMNQARAALLERMRDEAGARPLTSREIVTALIQPNLDRLLATPGPHFTARLLLQMRVDHDIWRRYARAHRAWTLDDIRVEIARANPFAPPEALASRFRQVVSLSMFQVAEIERAQDQLGPGFSPEEARFRIEEMTTAMGAILDAPVSPGALAWLRRAPATEAPRATAPADGTPEPPAPDAASK
;
A
#
# COMPACT_ATOMS: atom_id res chain seq x y z
N MET A 1 -7.57 33.79 31.57
CA MET A 1 -8.67 33.37 30.65
C MET A 1 -8.08 32.48 29.58
N ARG A 2 -8.37 31.17 29.57
CA ARG A 2 -8.09 30.31 28.40
C ARG A 2 -9.31 30.44 27.48
N GLY A 3 -9.11 30.99 26.28
CA GLY A 3 -10.15 31.06 25.26
C GLY A 3 -10.62 29.66 24.82
N PRO A 4 -11.79 29.54 24.17
CA PRO A 4 -12.33 28.26 23.76
C PRO A 4 -11.37 27.63 22.75
N MET A 5 -10.70 26.54 23.13
CA MET A 5 -10.11 25.65 22.14
C MET A 5 -11.25 25.20 21.24
N THR A 6 -11.18 25.59 19.96
CA THR A 6 -12.24 25.41 18.97
C THR A 6 -12.68 23.95 18.91
N GLN A 7 -13.99 23.72 18.94
CA GLN A 7 -14.61 22.39 18.98
C GLN A 7 -14.11 21.47 17.83
N ASP A 8 -13.66 22.05 16.72
CA ASP A 8 -13.09 21.36 15.57
C ASP A 8 -11.68 20.82 15.83
N ALA A 9 -10.87 21.50 16.64
CA ALA A 9 -9.54 21.01 17.03
C ALA A 9 -9.65 19.78 17.94
N ALA A 10 -10.58 19.80 18.91
CA ALA A 10 -10.85 18.65 19.79
C ALA A 10 -11.45 17.45 19.03
N LYS A 11 -12.33 17.70 18.04
CA LYS A 11 -12.85 16.66 17.14
C LYS A 11 -11.75 16.07 16.25
N THR A 12 -10.84 16.90 15.75
CA THR A 12 -9.72 16.47 14.90
C THR A 12 -8.73 15.61 15.70
N ASP A 13 -8.45 15.99 16.95
CA ASP A 13 -7.60 15.22 17.87
C ASP A 13 -8.23 13.86 18.20
N THR A 14 -9.54 13.84 18.50
CA THR A 14 -10.28 12.59 18.78
C THR A 14 -10.30 11.65 17.57
N ARG A 15 -10.60 12.18 16.37
CA ARG A 15 -10.61 11.39 15.13
C ARG A 15 -9.23 10.80 14.85
N THR A 16 -8.17 11.59 15.03
CA THR A 16 -6.78 11.16 14.81
C THR A 16 -6.37 10.08 15.83
N GLY A 17 -6.68 10.27 17.11
CA GLY A 17 -6.42 9.28 18.16
C GLY A 17 -7.10 7.94 17.89
N LEU A 18 -8.35 7.96 17.42
CA LEU A 18 -9.08 6.74 17.02
C LEU A 18 -8.43 6.04 15.82
N LEU A 19 -7.99 6.78 14.80
CA LEU A 19 -7.31 6.20 13.63
C LEU A 19 -5.99 5.53 14.02
N LEU A 20 -5.16 6.19 14.83
CA LEU A 20 -3.88 5.65 15.28
C LEU A 20 -4.06 4.40 16.15
N ALA A 21 -5.03 4.42 17.07
CA ALA A 21 -5.37 3.27 17.89
C ALA A 21 -5.88 2.09 17.05
N ALA A 22 -6.75 2.36 16.07
CA ALA A 22 -7.27 1.34 15.18
C ALA A 22 -6.19 0.75 14.27
N GLU A 23 -5.34 1.58 13.66
CA GLU A 23 -4.23 1.14 12.81
C GLU A 23 -3.31 0.20 13.58
N ARG A 24 -2.92 0.59 14.81
CA ARG A 24 -2.12 -0.25 15.70
C ARG A 24 -2.81 -1.58 15.99
N LEU A 25 -4.05 -1.56 16.47
CA LEU A 25 -4.77 -2.80 16.82
C LEU A 25 -4.96 -3.71 15.60
N PHE A 26 -5.39 -3.18 14.46
CA PHE A 26 -5.53 -3.97 13.24
C PHE A 26 -4.19 -4.59 12.80
N ALA A 27 -3.07 -3.88 12.93
CA ALA A 27 -1.75 -4.43 12.63
C ALA A 27 -1.26 -5.50 13.61
N LEU A 28 -1.66 -5.42 14.89
CA LEU A 28 -1.21 -6.35 15.94
C LEU A 28 -2.04 -7.64 16.02
N GLN A 29 -3.37 -7.53 15.93
CA GLN A 29 -4.30 -8.65 16.15
C GLN A 29 -5.15 -9.00 14.91
N GLY A 30 -5.04 -8.22 13.83
CA GLY A 30 -5.85 -8.39 12.61
C GLY A 30 -7.18 -7.63 12.68
N VAL A 31 -7.75 -7.34 11.50
CA VAL A 31 -9.00 -6.56 11.38
C VAL A 31 -10.19 -7.32 11.95
N ALA A 32 -10.29 -8.62 11.65
CA ALA A 32 -11.41 -9.46 12.07
C ALA A 32 -11.51 -9.60 13.60
N ALA A 33 -10.38 -9.72 14.29
CA ALA A 33 -10.31 -9.89 15.74
C ALA A 33 -10.41 -8.58 16.53
N THR A 34 -10.38 -7.43 15.86
CA THR A 34 -10.44 -6.11 16.51
C THR A 34 -11.87 -5.60 16.64
N THR A 35 -12.25 -5.24 17.86
CA THR A 35 -13.57 -4.67 18.18
C THR A 35 -13.53 -3.14 18.33
N ILE A 36 -14.65 -2.48 18.02
CA ILE A 36 -14.85 -1.03 18.24
C ILE A 36 -14.58 -0.64 19.70
N ARG A 37 -14.96 -1.49 20.67
CA ARG A 37 -14.71 -1.27 22.09
C ARG A 37 -13.22 -1.24 22.42
N GLN A 38 -12.43 -2.16 21.87
CA GLN A 38 -10.96 -2.16 22.05
C GLN A 38 -10.33 -0.90 21.45
N ILE A 39 -10.79 -0.46 20.28
CA ILE A 39 -10.29 0.78 19.64
C ILE A 39 -10.58 1.99 20.52
N ASN A 40 -11.82 2.16 20.99
CA ASN A 40 -12.19 3.27 21.87
C ASN A 40 -11.36 3.27 23.17
N ALA A 41 -11.19 2.09 23.79
CA ALA A 41 -10.38 1.96 25.00
C ALA A 41 -8.91 2.33 24.75
N ALA A 42 -8.32 1.85 23.65
CA ALA A 42 -6.95 2.16 23.27
C ALA A 42 -6.74 3.64 22.92
N ALA A 43 -7.77 4.31 22.39
CA ALA A 43 -7.76 5.75 22.10
C ALA A 43 -8.11 6.64 23.32
N GLY A 44 -8.30 6.05 24.51
CA GLY A 44 -8.69 6.77 25.73
C GLY A 44 -10.11 7.35 25.68
N GLN A 45 -10.95 6.91 24.73
CA GLN A 45 -12.30 7.42 24.53
C GLN A 45 -13.29 6.68 25.43
N ARG A 46 -13.92 7.42 26.34
CA ARG A 46 -15.02 6.90 27.19
C ARG A 46 -16.33 6.80 26.42
N ASN A 47 -16.49 7.58 25.35
CA ASN A 47 -17.69 7.62 24.53
C ASN A 47 -17.61 6.62 23.37
N GLN A 48 -18.41 5.55 23.44
CA GLN A 48 -18.43 4.51 22.40
C GLN A 48 -19.04 4.99 21.07
N SER A 49 -19.79 6.09 21.08
CA SER A 49 -20.42 6.67 19.88
C SER A 49 -19.45 7.42 18.98
N ALA A 50 -18.24 7.75 19.45
CA ALA A 50 -17.26 8.53 18.68
C ALA A 50 -16.89 7.85 17.35
N ILE A 51 -16.73 6.52 17.36
CA ILE A 51 -16.43 5.76 16.15
C ILE A 51 -17.59 5.79 15.15
N HIS A 52 -18.81 5.56 15.61
CA HIS A 52 -19.98 5.60 14.73
C HIS A 52 -20.18 6.99 14.13
N TYR A 53 -19.94 8.05 14.90
CA TYR A 53 -20.04 9.43 14.42
C TYR A 53 -18.96 9.78 13.38
N HIS A 54 -17.71 9.37 13.59
CA HIS A 54 -16.60 9.77 12.72
C HIS A 54 -16.37 8.86 11.51
N PHE A 55 -16.70 7.57 11.63
CA PHE A 55 -16.32 6.56 10.63
C PHE A 55 -17.49 5.67 10.23
N GLY A 56 -18.61 5.70 10.95
CA GLY A 56 -19.80 4.87 10.70
C GLY A 56 -19.62 3.40 11.10
N SER A 57 -18.58 2.74 10.58
CA SER A 57 -18.32 1.31 10.74
C SER A 57 -16.84 1.00 10.89
N ARG A 58 -16.50 -0.25 11.25
CA ARG A 58 -15.12 -0.75 11.25
C ARG A 58 -14.46 -0.61 9.87
N ASP A 59 -15.21 -0.91 8.81
CA ASP A 59 -14.72 -0.80 7.44
C ASP A 59 -14.48 0.66 7.05
N GLY A 60 -15.31 1.59 7.55
CA GLY A 60 -15.10 3.02 7.38
C GLY A 60 -13.85 3.53 8.11
N ILE A 61 -13.49 2.97 9.26
CA ILE A 61 -12.20 3.26 9.92
C ILE A 61 -11.06 2.77 9.02
N LEU A 62 -11.16 1.54 8.50
CA LEU A 62 -10.13 0.96 7.64
C LEU A 62 -9.92 1.79 6.38
N ASP A 63 -11.00 2.24 5.73
CA ASP A 63 -10.92 3.18 4.60
C ASP A 63 -10.20 4.46 5.00
N ALA A 64 -10.59 5.08 6.11
CA ALA A 64 -9.99 6.32 6.57
C ALA A 64 -8.49 6.19 6.89
N ILE A 65 -8.05 5.02 7.39
CA ILE A 65 -6.61 4.74 7.56
C ILE A 65 -5.93 4.64 6.19
N MET A 66 -6.52 3.91 5.23
CA MET A 66 -5.93 3.76 3.89
C MET A 66 -5.87 5.10 3.15
N ASP A 67 -6.89 5.94 3.26
CA ASP A 67 -6.93 7.27 2.65
C ASP A 67 -5.90 8.22 3.28
N LEU A 68 -5.53 8.00 4.55
CA LEU A 68 -4.46 8.73 5.21
C LEU A 68 -3.07 8.24 4.81
N ARG A 69 -2.88 6.93 4.67
CA ARG A 69 -1.54 6.31 4.56
C ARG A 69 -1.09 6.09 3.12
N VAL A 70 -1.98 5.67 2.22
CA VAL A 70 -1.63 5.22 0.87
C VAL A 70 -1.27 6.38 -0.09
N PRO A 71 -1.99 7.53 -0.10
CA PRO A 71 -1.66 8.59 -1.05
C PRO A 71 -0.23 9.14 -0.92
N PRO A 72 0.31 9.42 0.29
CA PRO A 72 1.71 9.83 0.43
C PRO A 72 2.69 8.77 -0.07
N MET A 73 2.42 7.48 0.15
CA MET A 73 3.26 6.38 -0.36
C MET A 73 3.28 6.36 -1.90
N ASN A 74 2.12 6.57 -2.53
CA ASN A 74 2.03 6.65 -3.99
C ASN A 74 2.77 7.87 -4.52
N GLN A 75 2.56 9.05 -3.93
CA GLN A 75 3.23 10.28 -4.39
C GLN A 75 4.75 10.14 -4.33
N ALA A 76 5.28 9.59 -3.22
CA ALA A 76 6.71 9.36 -3.07
C ALA A 76 7.24 8.31 -4.07
N ARG A 77 6.48 7.23 -4.33
CA ARG A 77 6.82 6.24 -5.35
C ARG A 77 6.83 6.84 -6.76
N ALA A 78 5.79 7.60 -7.11
CA ALA A 78 5.66 8.23 -8.42
C ALA A 78 6.81 9.19 -8.69
N ALA A 79 7.13 10.05 -7.71
CA ALA A 79 8.23 11.00 -7.83
C ALA A 79 9.59 10.29 -7.97
N LEU A 80 9.82 9.18 -7.25
CA LEU A 80 11.06 8.40 -7.40
C LEU A 80 11.13 7.73 -8.78
N LEU A 81 10.01 7.17 -9.25
CA LEU A 81 9.94 6.51 -10.55
C LEU A 81 10.17 7.50 -11.70
N GLU A 82 9.62 8.71 -11.60
CA GLU A 82 9.85 9.80 -12.55
C GLU A 82 11.33 10.17 -12.64
N ARG A 83 11.99 10.40 -11.49
CA ARG A 83 13.44 10.69 -11.47
C ARG A 83 14.26 9.57 -12.10
N MET A 84 13.96 8.31 -11.77
CA MET A 84 14.66 7.16 -12.36
C MET A 84 14.47 7.09 -13.88
N ARG A 85 13.26 7.41 -14.38
CA ARG A 85 12.99 7.46 -15.83
C ARG A 85 13.80 8.56 -16.49
N ASP A 86 13.89 9.74 -15.90
CA ASP A 86 14.68 10.85 -16.43
C ASP A 86 16.18 10.50 -16.49
N GLU A 87 16.71 9.88 -15.44
CA GLU A 87 18.10 9.42 -15.37
C GLU A 87 18.39 8.28 -16.35
N ALA A 88 17.41 7.42 -16.62
CA ALA A 88 17.51 6.36 -17.60
C ALA A 88 17.44 6.87 -19.05
N GLY A 89 16.66 7.91 -19.30
CA GLY A 89 16.40 8.41 -20.64
C GLY A 89 15.70 7.35 -21.50
N ALA A 90 16.34 6.93 -22.59
CA ALA A 90 15.74 5.97 -23.54
C ALA A 90 15.86 4.50 -23.11
N ARG A 91 16.70 4.16 -22.12
CA ARG A 91 16.83 2.77 -21.67
C ARG A 91 15.65 2.39 -20.77
N PRO A 92 15.15 1.14 -20.82
CA PRO A 92 14.26 0.64 -19.78
C PRO A 92 14.93 0.69 -18.40
N LEU A 93 14.11 0.89 -17.36
CA LEU A 93 14.58 0.70 -15.98
C LEU A 93 15.00 -0.76 -15.78
N THR A 94 16.07 -0.95 -15.02
CA THR A 94 16.50 -2.28 -14.57
C THR A 94 15.51 -2.81 -13.54
N SER A 95 15.41 -4.14 -13.41
CA SER A 95 14.60 -4.78 -12.38
C SER A 95 14.96 -4.33 -10.96
N ARG A 96 16.24 -4.04 -10.70
CA ARG A 96 16.69 -3.47 -9.42
C ARG A 96 16.11 -2.07 -9.19
N GLU A 97 16.17 -1.18 -10.18
CA GLU A 97 15.60 0.19 -10.08
C GLU A 97 14.09 0.13 -9.84
N ILE A 98 13.38 -0.76 -10.53
CA ILE A 98 11.93 -0.95 -10.37
C ILE A 98 11.59 -1.41 -8.94
N VAL A 99 12.32 -2.38 -8.41
CA VAL A 99 12.14 -2.84 -7.02
C VAL A 99 12.50 -1.74 -6.02
N THR A 100 13.54 -0.96 -6.30
CA THR A 100 13.93 0.20 -5.47
C THR A 100 12.78 1.19 -5.38
N ALA A 101 12.15 1.53 -6.51
CA ALA A 101 10.98 2.42 -6.54
C ALA A 101 9.80 1.88 -5.71
N LEU A 102 9.62 0.55 -5.65
CA LEU A 102 8.56 -0.08 -4.87
C LEU A 102 8.78 0.07 -3.35
N ILE A 103 10.03 -0.09 -2.89
CA ILE A 103 10.39 -0.28 -1.48
C ILE A 103 10.91 1.01 -0.83
N GLN A 104 11.86 1.70 -1.49
CA GLN A 104 12.61 2.81 -0.91
C GLN A 104 11.73 3.91 -0.30
N PRO A 105 10.64 4.37 -0.94
CA PRO A 105 9.79 5.42 -0.36
C PRO A 105 9.20 5.06 1.01
N ASN A 106 8.93 3.77 1.22
CA ASN A 106 8.39 3.29 2.49
C ASN A 106 9.46 3.25 3.57
N LEU A 107 10.69 2.87 3.21
CA LEU A 107 11.82 2.89 4.12
C LEU A 107 12.18 4.32 4.51
N ASP A 108 12.28 5.24 3.54
CA ASP A 108 12.59 6.65 3.81
C ASP A 108 11.59 7.24 4.80
N ARG A 109 10.29 6.99 4.57
CA ARG A 109 9.24 7.39 5.50
C ARG A 109 9.43 6.77 6.89
N LEU A 110 9.71 5.46 6.95
CA LEU A 110 9.91 4.73 8.21
C LEU A 110 11.07 5.28 9.04
N LEU A 111 12.17 5.66 8.37
CA LEU A 111 13.39 6.15 9.01
C LEU A 111 13.31 7.65 9.33
N ALA A 112 12.51 8.42 8.59
CA ALA A 112 12.35 9.86 8.79
C ALA A 112 11.43 10.23 9.97
N THR A 113 10.54 9.33 10.40
CA THR A 113 9.61 9.58 11.50
C THR A 113 9.88 8.70 12.72
N PRO A 114 9.66 9.20 13.95
CA PRO A 114 9.72 8.36 15.15
C PRO A 114 8.69 7.23 15.08
N GLY A 115 9.12 6.01 15.43
CA GLY A 115 8.24 4.85 15.51
C GLY A 115 7.41 4.79 16.81
N PRO A 116 6.62 3.71 17.00
CA PRO A 116 6.47 2.56 16.10
C PRO A 116 5.49 2.84 14.94
N HIS A 117 5.72 2.17 13.81
CA HIS A 117 4.88 2.22 12.62
C HIS A 117 4.11 0.90 12.44
N PHE A 118 2.93 0.97 11.83
CA PHE A 118 2.01 -0.16 11.74
C PHE A 118 1.40 -0.35 10.35
N THR A 119 1.70 0.54 9.40
CA THR A 119 1.03 0.61 8.11
C THR A 119 1.34 -0.62 7.25
N ALA A 120 2.61 -1.03 7.16
CA ALA A 120 2.98 -2.19 6.34
C ALA A 120 2.44 -3.49 6.96
N ARG A 121 2.46 -3.60 8.28
CA ARG A 121 1.85 -4.71 9.02
C ARG A 121 0.34 -4.79 8.78
N LEU A 122 -0.37 -3.65 8.79
CA LEU A 122 -1.79 -3.59 8.47
C LEU A 122 -2.06 -4.02 7.02
N LEU A 123 -1.32 -3.48 6.05
CA LEU A 123 -1.45 -3.87 4.64
C LEU A 123 -1.21 -5.37 4.43
N LEU A 124 -0.26 -5.95 5.16
CA LEU A 124 0.00 -7.39 5.14
C LEU A 124 -1.18 -8.19 5.71
N GLN A 125 -1.75 -7.78 6.85
CA GLN A 125 -2.96 -8.41 7.43
C GLN A 125 -4.14 -8.37 6.45
N MET A 126 -4.36 -7.22 5.81
CA MET A 126 -5.43 -7.06 4.81
C MET A 126 -5.26 -7.98 3.61
N ARG A 127 -4.01 -8.31 3.24
CA ARG A 127 -3.72 -9.17 2.09
C ARG A 127 -4.08 -10.64 2.32
N VAL A 128 -4.10 -11.08 3.58
CA VAL A 128 -4.53 -12.44 3.95
C VAL A 128 -6.05 -12.56 3.96
N ASP A 129 -6.77 -11.46 4.20
CA ASP A 129 -8.23 -11.39 4.15
C ASP A 129 -8.72 -11.11 2.71
N HIS A 130 -9.36 -12.11 2.09
CA HIS A 130 -9.75 -12.02 0.68
C HIS A 130 -10.76 -10.88 0.42
N ASP A 131 -11.72 -10.66 1.30
CA ASP A 131 -12.81 -9.71 1.05
C ASP A 131 -12.35 -8.28 1.28
N ILE A 132 -11.55 -8.06 2.32
CA ILE A 132 -10.90 -6.78 2.57
C ILE A 132 -9.97 -6.44 1.41
N TRP A 133 -9.13 -7.38 0.96
CA TRP A 133 -8.22 -7.14 -0.15
C TRP A 133 -8.97 -6.84 -1.45
N ARG A 134 -10.05 -7.57 -1.76
CA ARG A 134 -10.89 -7.31 -2.93
C ARG A 134 -11.49 -5.91 -2.90
N ARG A 135 -11.97 -5.47 -1.73
CA ARG A 135 -12.51 -4.11 -1.56
C ARG A 135 -11.43 -3.05 -1.76
N TYR A 136 -10.26 -3.24 -1.14
CA TYR A 136 -9.12 -2.35 -1.29
C TYR A 136 -8.65 -2.23 -2.74
N ALA A 137 -8.53 -3.36 -3.46
CA ALA A 137 -8.12 -3.38 -4.86
C ALA A 137 -9.11 -2.61 -5.77
N ARG A 138 -10.42 -2.76 -5.56
CA ARG A 138 -11.45 -2.02 -6.33
C ARG A 138 -11.41 -0.51 -6.13
N ALA A 139 -10.91 -0.04 -4.99
CA ALA A 139 -10.79 1.39 -4.72
C ALA A 139 -9.64 2.06 -5.50
N HIS A 140 -8.83 1.30 -6.26
CA HIS A 140 -7.70 1.78 -7.07
C HIS A 140 -6.73 2.69 -6.28
N ARG A 141 -6.66 2.51 -4.96
CA ARG A 141 -5.88 3.37 -4.07
C ARG A 141 -4.40 3.30 -4.32
N ALA A 142 -3.88 2.22 -4.91
CA ALA A 142 -2.45 2.02 -5.16
C ALA A 142 -2.11 2.10 -6.66
N TRP A 143 -2.61 3.13 -7.35
CA TRP A 143 -2.45 3.33 -8.80
C TRP A 143 -0.99 3.22 -9.29
N THR A 144 -0.01 3.67 -8.49
CA THR A 144 1.43 3.56 -8.85
C THR A 144 1.92 2.11 -9.03
N LEU A 145 1.19 1.12 -8.52
CA LEU A 145 1.50 -0.28 -8.76
C LEU A 145 1.24 -0.70 -10.21
N ASP A 146 0.36 0.00 -10.92
CA ASP A 146 0.17 -0.21 -12.36
C ASP A 146 1.35 0.34 -13.16
N ASP A 147 1.92 1.47 -12.75
CA ASP A 147 3.18 1.96 -13.34
C ASP A 147 4.32 0.95 -13.15
N ILE A 148 4.45 0.37 -11.96
CA ILE A 148 5.43 -0.68 -11.69
C ILE A 148 5.22 -1.89 -12.62
N ARG A 149 3.98 -2.31 -12.87
CA ARG A 149 3.69 -3.41 -13.83
C ARG A 149 4.16 -3.06 -15.23
N VAL A 150 3.92 -1.82 -15.67
CA VAL A 150 4.35 -1.34 -16.99
C VAL A 150 5.88 -1.36 -17.09
N GLU A 151 6.60 -0.90 -16.06
CA GLU A 151 8.06 -0.93 -16.07
C GLU A 151 8.62 -2.35 -16.05
N ILE A 152 8.01 -3.28 -15.31
CA ILE A 152 8.41 -4.70 -15.33
C ILE A 152 8.30 -5.28 -16.75
N ALA A 153 7.22 -4.96 -17.46
CA ALA A 153 7.02 -5.42 -18.83
C ALA A 153 8.03 -4.80 -19.80
N ARG A 154 8.36 -3.51 -19.63
CA ARG A 154 9.40 -2.84 -20.43
C ARG A 154 10.79 -3.43 -20.20
N ALA A 155 11.12 -3.77 -18.95
CA ALA A 155 12.39 -4.38 -18.58
C ALA A 155 12.52 -5.83 -19.07
N ASN A 156 11.39 -6.54 -19.21
CA ASN A 156 11.34 -7.96 -19.56
C ASN A 156 10.46 -8.24 -20.80
N PRO A 157 10.80 -7.71 -21.98
CA PRO A 157 9.89 -7.70 -23.15
C PRO A 157 9.63 -9.09 -23.74
N PHE A 158 10.48 -10.08 -23.46
CA PHE A 158 10.34 -11.45 -23.98
C PHE A 158 9.67 -12.42 -23.00
N ALA A 159 9.39 -11.98 -21.78
CA ALA A 159 8.73 -12.82 -20.78
C ALA A 159 7.21 -12.88 -21.06
N PRO A 160 6.56 -14.05 -20.91
CA PRO A 160 5.11 -14.16 -21.01
C PRO A 160 4.39 -13.26 -19.97
N PRO A 161 3.29 -12.58 -20.33
CA PRO A 161 2.55 -11.71 -19.43
C PRO A 161 2.12 -12.38 -18.12
N GLU A 162 1.74 -13.66 -18.15
CA GLU A 162 1.34 -14.43 -16.97
C GLU A 162 2.50 -14.63 -15.99
N ALA A 163 3.71 -14.82 -16.52
CA ALA A 163 4.92 -14.93 -15.71
C ALA A 163 5.24 -13.59 -15.05
N LEU A 164 5.16 -12.48 -15.79
CA LEU A 164 5.36 -11.14 -15.26
C LEU A 164 4.31 -10.77 -14.21
N ALA A 165 3.03 -11.09 -14.44
CA ALA A 165 1.96 -10.89 -13.47
C ALA A 165 2.20 -11.70 -12.17
N SER A 166 2.70 -12.92 -12.30
CA SER A 166 3.08 -13.74 -11.14
C SER A 166 4.25 -13.13 -10.37
N ARG A 167 5.32 -12.72 -11.06
CA ARG A 167 6.50 -12.08 -10.46
C ARG A 167 6.15 -10.77 -9.77
N PHE A 168 5.34 -9.92 -10.42
CA PHE A 168 4.81 -8.71 -9.83
C PHE A 168 4.07 -9.01 -8.52
N ARG A 169 3.15 -9.98 -8.51
CA ARG A 169 2.44 -10.37 -7.28
C ARG A 169 3.40 -10.79 -6.19
N GLN A 170 4.43 -11.59 -6.52
CA GLN A 170 5.45 -12.07 -5.59
C GLN A 170 6.24 -10.92 -4.99
N VAL A 171 6.84 -10.06 -5.81
CA VAL A 171 7.65 -8.91 -5.38
C VAL A 171 6.83 -7.93 -4.54
N VAL A 172 5.57 -7.67 -4.87
CA VAL A 172 4.68 -6.84 -4.04
C VAL A 172 4.39 -7.51 -2.69
N SER A 173 4.25 -8.85 -2.60
CA SER A 173 4.10 -9.51 -1.28
C SER A 173 5.36 -9.43 -0.46
N LEU A 174 6.49 -9.76 -1.08
CA LEU A 174 7.76 -9.83 -0.38
C LEU A 174 8.15 -8.44 0.13
N SER A 175 7.99 -7.39 -0.68
CA SER A 175 8.22 -6.01 -0.21
C SER A 175 7.35 -5.62 0.98
N MET A 176 6.04 -5.89 0.93
CA MET A 176 5.13 -5.63 2.07
C MET A 176 5.55 -6.40 3.33
N PHE A 177 5.87 -7.69 3.18
CA PHE A 177 6.32 -8.54 4.28
C PHE A 177 7.62 -8.00 4.90
N GLN A 178 8.59 -7.64 4.08
CA GLN A 178 9.88 -7.17 4.55
C GLN A 178 9.80 -5.82 5.26
N VAL A 179 9.03 -4.86 4.73
CA VAL A 179 8.81 -3.58 5.43
C VAL A 179 8.07 -3.82 6.75
N ALA A 180 7.10 -4.74 6.79
CA ALA A 180 6.40 -5.11 8.02
C ALA A 180 7.33 -5.74 9.07
N GLU A 181 8.33 -6.52 8.66
CA GLU A 181 9.35 -7.07 9.56
C GLU A 181 10.27 -5.97 10.12
N ILE A 182 10.60 -4.95 9.33
CA ILE A 182 11.36 -3.79 9.83
C ILE A 182 10.51 -2.97 10.81
N GLU A 183 9.23 -2.73 10.51
CA GLU A 183 8.28 -2.09 11.44
C GLU A 183 8.21 -2.87 12.76
N ARG A 184 8.13 -4.20 12.69
CA ARG A 184 8.11 -5.08 13.86
C ARG A 184 9.43 -5.00 14.64
N ALA A 185 10.58 -5.01 13.96
CA ALA A 185 11.88 -4.89 14.61
C ALA A 185 12.03 -3.53 15.32
N GLN A 186 11.57 -2.44 14.71
CA GLN A 186 11.57 -1.11 15.32
C GLN A 186 10.71 -1.06 16.60
N ASP A 187 9.51 -1.64 16.53
CA ASP A 187 8.56 -1.76 17.67
C ASP A 187 9.15 -2.60 18.81
N GLN A 188 9.81 -3.71 18.50
CA GLN A 188 10.35 -4.64 19.51
C GLN A 188 11.67 -4.20 20.13
N LEU A 189 12.58 -3.64 19.33
CA LEU A 189 13.92 -3.28 19.79
C LEU A 189 13.98 -1.86 20.37
N GLY A 190 13.06 -0.97 19.99
CA GLY A 190 13.01 0.40 20.48
C GLY A 190 14.37 1.11 20.31
N PRO A 191 15.04 1.56 21.38
CA PRO A 191 16.37 2.18 21.30
C PRO A 191 17.47 1.29 20.70
N GLY A 192 17.29 -0.05 20.72
CA GLY A 192 18.23 -1.00 20.12
C GLY A 192 18.02 -1.22 18.61
N PHE A 193 17.02 -0.59 18.00
CA PHE A 193 16.80 -0.66 16.56
C PHE A 193 17.93 0.04 15.81
N SER A 194 18.53 -0.63 14.82
CA SER A 194 19.60 -0.08 13.98
C SER A 194 19.05 0.36 12.62
N PRO A 195 19.02 1.68 12.32
CA PRO A 195 18.66 2.19 11.00
C PRO A 195 19.59 1.67 9.89
N GLU A 196 20.89 1.52 10.17
CA GLU A 196 21.85 1.00 9.19
C GLU A 196 21.57 -0.47 8.84
N GLU A 197 21.21 -1.28 9.83
CA GLU A 197 20.84 -2.67 9.57
C GLU A 197 19.54 -2.76 8.74
N ALA A 198 18.57 -1.89 9.01
CA ALA A 198 17.36 -1.81 8.19
C ALA A 198 17.67 -1.42 6.74
N ARG A 199 18.57 -0.46 6.50
CA ARG A 199 19.03 -0.10 5.15
C ARG A 199 19.75 -1.25 4.46
N PHE A 200 20.67 -1.93 5.15
CA PHE A 200 21.37 -3.09 4.61
C PHE A 200 20.40 -4.20 4.20
N ARG A 201 19.42 -4.54 5.05
CA ARG A 201 18.39 -5.52 4.71
C ARG A 201 17.62 -5.13 3.46
N ILE A 202 17.30 -3.84 3.30
CA ILE A 202 16.58 -3.30 2.13
C ILE A 202 17.44 -3.38 0.87
N GLU A 203 18.72 -3.06 0.95
CA GLU A 203 19.66 -3.24 -0.16
C GLU A 203 19.74 -4.70 -0.63
N GLU A 204 19.93 -5.63 0.30
CA GLU A 204 20.01 -7.07 -0.01
C GLU A 204 18.71 -7.61 -0.61
N MET A 205 17.55 -7.27 -0.01
CA MET A 205 16.27 -7.73 -0.54
C MET A 205 15.96 -7.11 -1.91
N THR A 206 16.40 -5.88 -2.17
CA THR A 206 16.25 -5.22 -3.47
C THR A 206 17.02 -5.96 -4.54
N THR A 207 18.25 -6.40 -4.23
CA THR A 207 19.03 -7.29 -5.10
C THR A 207 18.27 -8.59 -5.39
N ALA A 208 17.83 -9.28 -4.34
CA ALA A 208 17.18 -10.59 -4.47
C ALA A 208 15.86 -10.50 -5.25
N MET A 209 15.02 -9.49 -4.99
CA MET A 209 13.76 -9.29 -5.70
C MET A 209 13.97 -8.84 -7.15
N GLY A 210 15.04 -8.10 -7.45
CA GLY A 210 15.45 -7.82 -8.83
C GLY A 210 15.70 -9.13 -9.60
N ALA A 211 16.43 -10.07 -8.99
CA ALA A 211 16.66 -11.39 -9.57
C ALA A 211 15.38 -12.23 -9.75
N ILE A 212 14.35 -12.04 -8.90
CA ILE A 212 13.03 -12.67 -9.10
C ILE A 212 12.37 -12.16 -10.39
N LEU A 213 12.47 -10.86 -10.66
CA LEU A 213 11.94 -10.27 -11.89
C LEU A 213 12.69 -10.77 -13.13
N ASP A 214 14.01 -10.90 -13.03
CA ASP A 214 14.90 -11.29 -14.15
C ASP A 214 15.01 -12.81 -14.35
N ALA A 215 14.48 -13.62 -13.43
CA ALA A 215 14.61 -15.07 -13.47
C ALA A 215 14.18 -15.63 -14.85
N PRO A 216 14.80 -16.70 -15.37
CA PRO A 216 14.28 -17.37 -16.55
C PRO A 216 12.92 -18.01 -16.24
N VAL A 217 12.01 -18.04 -17.22
CA VAL A 217 10.75 -18.78 -17.08
C VAL A 217 11.07 -20.27 -17.16
N SER A 218 10.64 -21.04 -16.16
CA SER A 218 10.96 -22.46 -16.12
C SER A 218 10.29 -23.23 -17.29
N PRO A 219 10.91 -24.31 -17.79
CA PRO A 219 10.30 -25.16 -18.81
C PRO A 219 8.92 -25.68 -18.41
N GLY A 220 8.72 -25.98 -17.12
CA GLY A 220 7.43 -26.41 -16.58
C GLY A 220 6.34 -25.32 -16.68
N ALA A 221 6.68 -24.07 -16.38
CA ALA A 221 5.77 -22.94 -16.51
C ALA A 221 5.40 -22.68 -17.98
N LEU A 222 6.38 -22.74 -18.90
CA LEU A 222 6.13 -22.62 -20.33
C LEU A 222 5.24 -23.75 -20.86
N ALA A 223 5.49 -24.99 -20.42
CA ALA A 223 4.67 -26.14 -20.81
C ALA A 223 3.23 -26.04 -20.27
N TRP A 224 3.02 -25.41 -19.10
CA TRP A 224 1.69 -25.13 -18.58
C TRP A 224 0.98 -24.06 -19.42
N LEU A 225 1.65 -22.95 -19.75
CA LEU A 225 1.09 -21.87 -20.57
C LEU A 225 0.67 -22.35 -21.97
N ARG A 226 1.41 -23.28 -22.57
CA ARG A 226 1.05 -23.88 -23.87
C ARG A 226 -0.15 -24.83 -23.81
N ARG A 227 -0.44 -25.41 -22.64
CA ARG A 227 -1.49 -26.42 -22.44
C ARG A 227 -2.79 -25.82 -21.94
N ALA A 228 -2.72 -24.71 -21.20
CA ALA A 228 -3.91 -23.96 -20.88
C ALA A 228 -4.49 -23.44 -22.21
N PRO A 229 -5.80 -23.62 -22.50
CA PRO A 229 -6.45 -22.73 -23.47
C PRO A 229 -6.12 -21.31 -23.02
N ALA A 230 -5.93 -20.36 -23.93
CA ALA A 230 -5.68 -18.96 -23.57
C ALA A 230 -6.80 -18.50 -22.62
N THR A 231 -6.60 -18.72 -21.32
CA THR A 231 -7.59 -18.45 -20.29
C THR A 231 -7.69 -16.95 -20.35
N GLU A 232 -8.90 -16.45 -20.64
CA GLU A 232 -9.22 -15.02 -20.70
C GLU A 232 -8.27 -14.30 -19.76
N ALA A 233 -7.39 -13.48 -20.35
CA ALA A 233 -6.47 -12.62 -19.61
C ALA A 233 -7.23 -12.15 -18.37
N PRO A 234 -6.70 -12.29 -17.14
CA PRO A 234 -7.43 -11.91 -15.94
C PRO A 234 -7.97 -10.53 -16.25
N ARG A 235 -9.30 -10.41 -16.43
CA ARG A 235 -9.91 -9.19 -16.95
C ARG A 235 -9.20 -8.11 -16.19
N ALA A 236 -8.47 -7.23 -16.89
CA ALA A 236 -8.13 -5.94 -16.32
C ALA A 236 -9.43 -5.56 -15.63
N THR A 237 -9.40 -5.39 -14.31
CA THR A 237 -10.55 -4.82 -13.61
C THR A 237 -10.90 -3.63 -14.46
N ALA A 238 -12.00 -3.75 -15.22
CA ALA A 238 -12.29 -2.81 -16.27
C ALA A 238 -12.24 -1.45 -15.60
N PRO A 239 -11.69 -0.39 -16.23
CA PRO A 239 -12.01 0.93 -15.75
C PRO A 239 -13.53 0.94 -15.64
N ALA A 240 -14.04 1.13 -14.43
CA ALA A 240 -15.46 1.31 -14.25
C ALA A 240 -15.75 2.61 -14.99
N ASP A 241 -16.21 2.49 -16.23
CA ASP A 241 -16.84 3.57 -16.95
C ASP A 241 -17.94 4.10 -16.03
N GLY A 242 -17.65 5.29 -15.54
CA GLY A 242 -18.29 5.92 -14.41
C GLY A 242 -17.67 7.29 -14.20
N THR A 243 -17.22 7.93 -15.29
CA THR A 243 -17.18 9.38 -15.32
C THR A 243 -18.64 9.83 -15.19
N PRO A 244 -19.01 10.60 -14.15
CA PRO A 244 -20.27 11.31 -14.20
C PRO A 244 -20.18 12.26 -15.40
N GLU A 245 -21.09 12.11 -16.34
CA GLU A 245 -21.32 13.08 -17.40
C GLU A 245 -21.48 14.47 -16.75
N PRO A 246 -20.74 15.51 -17.17
CA PRO A 246 -20.89 16.84 -16.60
C PRO A 246 -22.33 17.31 -16.86
N PRO A 247 -22.99 17.95 -15.88
CA PRO A 247 -24.33 18.46 -16.09
C PRO A 247 -24.33 19.42 -17.27
N ALA A 248 -25.30 19.25 -18.18
CA ALA A 248 -25.49 20.09 -19.34
C ALA A 248 -25.53 21.57 -18.92
N PRO A 249 -24.91 22.48 -19.67
CA PRO A 249 -24.95 23.90 -19.35
C PRO A 249 -26.40 24.38 -19.41
N ASP A 250 -26.86 24.94 -18.30
CA ASP A 250 -28.16 25.59 -18.18
C ASP A 250 -28.27 26.63 -19.29
N ALA A 251 -29.15 26.34 -20.26
CA ALA A 251 -29.49 27.27 -21.30
C ALA A 251 -30.25 28.42 -20.64
N ALA A 252 -29.55 29.55 -20.51
CA ALA A 252 -30.18 30.84 -20.27
C ALA A 252 -31.32 31.06 -21.28
N SER A 253 -32.52 31.29 -20.77
CA SER A 253 -33.58 32.12 -21.37
C SER A 253 -34.59 32.39 -20.26
N LYS A 254 -34.63 33.63 -19.76
CA LYS A 254 -35.62 34.67 -20.14
C LYS A 254 -37.03 34.32 -19.72
#